data_AF-A0A367LTV8-F1
#
_entry.id   AF-A0A367LTV8-F1
#
_cell.length_a   1.000
_cell.length_b   1.000
_cell.length_c   1.000
_cell.angle_alpha   90.00
_cell.angle_beta   90.00
_cell.angle_gamma   90.00
#
_symmetry.space_group_name_H-M   'P 1'
#
loop_
_entity.id
_entity.type
_entity.pdbx_description
1 polymer ?
#
loop_
_entity_poly.entity_id
_entity_poly.type
_entity_poly.pdbx_seq_one_letter_code
_entity_poly.pdbx_strand_id
1 'polypeptide(L)'
;EQAIRAARQLKVRWKDWQGLPPLEPDRLEDTLRRHPKKPRTLHDSPGLEQHLAGIARPLSATYVWPYQLHASIGPSCALAEVDAQR
;
A
#
# COMPACT_ATOMS: atom_id res chain seq x y z
N GLU A 1 -15.23 -27.21 6.64
CA GLU A 1 -14.23 -28.08 5.98
C GLU A 1 -14.45 -28.26 4.47
N GLN A 2 -15.70 -28.48 4.00
CA GLN A 2 -15.97 -28.75 2.57
C GLN A 2 -15.53 -27.62 1.63
N ALA A 3 -15.78 -26.36 1.99
CA ALA A 3 -15.40 -25.20 1.19
C ALA A 3 -13.88 -25.15 0.92
N ILE A 4 -13.07 -25.39 1.95
CA ILE A 4 -11.60 -25.44 1.82
C ILE A 4 -11.17 -26.63 0.95
N ARG A 5 -11.84 -27.79 1.07
CA ARG A 5 -11.57 -28.95 0.21
C ARG A 5 -11.89 -28.64 -1.26
N ALA A 6 -13.03 -28.02 -1.55
CA ALA A 6 -13.42 -27.64 -2.90
C ALA A 6 -12.45 -26.63 -3.51
N ALA A 7 -12.05 -25.59 -2.75
CA ALA A 7 -11.07 -24.61 -3.20
C ALA A 7 -9.74 -25.24 -3.64
N ARG A 8 -9.24 -26.24 -2.90
CA ARG A 8 -8.01 -26.98 -3.23
C ARG A 8 -8.11 -27.83 -4.49
N GLN A 9 -9.31 -28.15 -4.98
CA GLN A 9 -9.52 -28.95 -6.19
C GLN A 9 -9.65 -28.11 -7.46
N LEU A 10 -9.69 -26.77 -7.34
CA LEU A 10 -9.77 -25.88 -8.49
C LEU A 10 -8.54 -26.04 -9.39
N LYS A 11 -8.79 -26.37 -10.66
CA LYS A 11 -7.75 -26.38 -11.71
C LYS A 11 -7.55 -24.94 -12.20
N VAL A 12 -6.45 -24.31 -11.78
CA VAL A 12 -6.15 -22.93 -12.15
C VAL A 12 -5.00 -22.90 -13.15
N ARG A 13 -5.18 -22.15 -14.25
CA ARG A 13 -4.11 -21.78 -15.16
C ARG A 13 -3.82 -20.30 -14.99
N TRP A 14 -2.63 -19.99 -14.49
CA TRP A 14 -2.14 -18.62 -14.39
C TRP A 14 -1.41 -18.23 -15.67
N LYS A 15 -1.39 -16.92 -15.94
CA LYS A 15 -0.43 -16.35 -16.90
C LYS A 15 0.98 -16.44 -16.32
N ASP A 16 1.99 -16.31 -17.18
CA ASP A 16 3.37 -16.26 -16.73
C ASP A 16 3.60 -15.12 -15.75
N TRP A 17 4.28 -15.45 -14.66
CA TRP A 17 4.61 -14.51 -13.60
C TRP A 17 5.72 -13.59 -14.07
N GLN A 18 5.46 -12.28 -13.99
CA GLN A 18 6.39 -11.24 -14.46
C GLN A 18 7.23 -10.62 -13.33
N GLY A 19 7.14 -11.17 -12.12
CA GLY A 19 7.83 -10.61 -10.95
C GLY A 19 7.07 -9.47 -10.26
N LEU A 20 7.56 -9.12 -9.07
CA LEU A 20 7.27 -7.85 -8.40
C LEU A 20 8.42 -6.87 -8.65
N PRO A 21 8.18 -5.55 -8.56
CA PRO A 21 9.28 -4.60 -8.51
C PRO A 21 10.16 -4.86 -7.28
N PRO A 22 11.42 -4.39 -7.25
CA PRO A 22 12.29 -4.55 -6.10
C PRO A 22 11.72 -3.84 -4.86
N LEU A 23 11.39 -4.60 -3.82
CA LEU A 23 10.84 -4.08 -2.56
C LEU A 23 11.79 -4.23 -1.37
N GLU A 24 13.03 -4.68 -1.63
CA GLU A 24 14.08 -4.79 -0.62
C GLU A 24 14.46 -3.43 -0.04
N PRO A 25 14.94 -3.35 1.22
CA PRO A 25 15.18 -2.07 1.89
C PRO A 25 16.06 -1.07 1.14
N ASP A 26 17.06 -1.53 0.38
CA ASP A 26 17.98 -0.69 -0.40
C ASP A 26 17.37 -0.18 -1.72
N ARG A 27 16.27 -0.78 -2.18
CA ARG A 27 15.58 -0.43 -3.44
C ARG A 27 14.19 0.16 -3.25
N LEU A 28 13.61 0.00 -2.06
CA LEU A 28 12.23 0.38 -1.77
C LEU A 28 11.96 1.86 -2.04
N GLU A 29 12.88 2.76 -1.66
CA GLU A 29 12.71 4.20 -1.92
C GLU A 29 12.53 4.50 -3.42
N ASP A 30 13.45 3.98 -4.23
CA ASP A 30 13.47 4.22 -5.67
C ASP A 30 12.22 3.63 -6.35
N THR A 31 11.82 2.42 -5.95
CA THR A 31 10.59 1.78 -6.40
C THR A 31 9.35 2.63 -6.07
N LEU A 32 9.23 3.14 -4.84
CA LEU A 32 8.09 3.99 -4.44
C LEU A 32 8.09 5.36 -5.13
N ARG A 33 9.29 5.92 -5.39
CA ARG A 33 9.41 7.20 -6.09
C ARG A 33 8.97 7.09 -7.54
N ARG A 34 9.42 6.03 -8.23
CA ARG A 34 9.11 5.76 -9.65
C ARG A 34 7.71 5.21 -9.89
N HIS A 35 7.10 4.59 -8.87
CA HIS A 35 5.75 4.04 -9.02
C HIS A 35 4.77 5.12 -9.49
N PRO A 36 3.99 4.87 -10.55
CA PRO A 36 2.98 5.80 -11.02
C PRO A 36 2.04 6.20 -9.88
N LYS A 37 1.90 7.50 -9.65
CA LYS A 37 1.05 8.05 -8.59
C LYS A 37 0.50 9.39 -9.02
N LYS A 38 -0.69 9.71 -8.50
CA LYS A 38 -1.28 11.03 -8.63
C LYS A 38 -0.99 11.79 -7.33
N PRO A 39 -0.14 12.82 -7.35
CA PRO A 39 0.11 13.64 -6.17
C PRO A 39 -1.20 14.23 -5.66
N ARG A 40 -1.37 14.21 -4.34
CA ARG A 40 -2.49 14.87 -3.67
C ARG A 40 -1.91 15.77 -2.60
N THR A 41 -2.09 17.07 -2.75
CA THR A 41 -1.75 18.04 -1.71
C THR A 41 -2.61 17.75 -0.49
N LEU A 42 -1.98 17.44 0.64
CA LEU A 42 -2.66 17.20 1.91
C LEU A 42 -3.02 18.52 2.58
N HIS A 43 -2.07 19.45 2.57
CA HIS A 43 -2.17 20.75 3.18
C HIS A 43 -1.25 21.70 2.42
N ASP A 44 -1.75 22.91 2.17
CA ASP A 44 -0.97 24.00 1.60
C ASP A 44 -0.87 25.10 2.66
N SER A 45 0.36 25.51 2.97
CA SER A 45 0.66 26.51 4.00
C SER A 45 1.15 27.78 3.32
N PRO A 46 0.35 28.87 3.32
CA PRO A 46 0.75 30.12 2.70
C PRO A 46 2.07 30.64 3.28
N GLY A 47 3.00 31.02 2.41
CA GLY A 47 4.28 31.60 2.84
C GLY A 47 5.38 30.58 3.16
N LEU A 48 5.14 29.27 3.00
CA LEU A 48 6.10 28.23 3.37
C LEU A 48 7.48 28.43 2.71
N GLU A 49 7.50 28.71 1.42
CA GLU A 49 8.75 28.91 0.66
C GLU A 49 9.58 30.09 1.18
N GLN A 50 8.93 31.21 1.54
CA GLN A 50 9.62 32.36 2.14
C GLN A 50 10.22 32.02 3.51
N HIS A 51 9.49 31.26 4.33
CA HIS A 51 9.99 30.83 5.64
C HIS A 51 11.18 29.88 5.48
N LEU A 52 11.10 28.91 4.56
CA LEU A 52 12.18 27.96 4.29
C LEU A 52 13.47 28.67 3.84
N ALA A 53 13.34 29.72 3.01
CA ALA A 53 14.47 30.53 2.57
C ALA A 53 15.17 31.30 3.71
N GLY A 54 14.47 31.60 4.80
CA GLY A 54 14.98 32.33 5.96
C GLY A 54 15.64 31.45 7.04
N ILE A 55 15.65 30.13 6.88
CA ILE A 55 16.16 29.21 7.92
C ILE A 55 17.69 29.29 8.00
N ALA A 56 18.21 29.67 9.17
CA ALA A 56 19.64 29.77 9.41
C ALA A 56 20.41 28.43 9.27
N ARG A 57 19.75 27.30 9.56
CA ARG A 57 20.34 25.94 9.51
C ARG A 57 19.29 24.92 9.03
N PRO A 58 19.09 24.73 7.73
CA PRO A 58 18.13 23.75 7.23
C PRO A 58 18.60 22.33 7.53
N LEU A 59 17.66 21.44 7.87
CA LEU A 59 17.90 20.02 8.03
C LEU A 59 17.08 19.25 6.99
N SER A 60 17.74 18.35 6.29
CA SER A 60 17.09 17.44 5.33
C SER A 60 17.35 16.01 5.76
N ALA A 61 16.29 15.22 5.79
CA ALA A 61 16.35 13.80 6.11
C ALA A 61 15.35 13.04 5.23
N THR A 62 15.75 11.84 4.81
CA THR A 62 14.88 10.92 4.08
C THR A 62 14.60 9.73 4.97
N TYR A 63 13.32 9.41 5.13
CA TYR A 63 12.87 8.27 5.91
C TYR A 63 12.12 7.30 5.00
N VAL A 64 12.53 6.04 5.03
CA VAL A 64 11.93 4.96 4.25
C VAL A 64 11.40 3.91 5.22
N TRP A 65 10.14 3.56 5.07
CA TRP A 65 9.44 2.64 5.98
C TRP A 65 8.99 1.42 5.18
N PRO A 66 9.30 0.19 5.64
CA PRO A 66 8.82 -1.02 4.98
C PRO A 66 7.31 -1.17 5.18
N TYR A 67 6.67 -1.94 4.30
CA TYR A 67 5.27 -2.30 4.46
C TYR A 67 5.09 -3.16 5.72
N GLN A 68 4.15 -2.76 6.57
CA GLN A 68 3.77 -3.51 7.76
C GLN A 68 2.41 -4.18 7.52
N LEU A 69 2.33 -5.45 7.94
CA LEU A 69 1.07 -6.18 7.96
C LEU A 69 0.24 -5.68 9.15
N HIS A 70 -1.04 -5.38 8.91
CA HIS A 70 -1.96 -4.92 9.95
C HIS A 70 -2.12 -5.95 11.10
N ALA A 71 -1.94 -7.24 10.79
CA ALA A 71 -1.89 -8.34 11.76
C ALA A 71 -3.04 -8.33 12.79
N SER A 72 -4.27 -8.05 12.33
CA SER A 72 -5.46 -8.04 13.17
C SER A 72 -5.62 -9.35 13.94
N ILE A 73 -5.96 -9.24 15.23
CA ILE A 73 -6.21 -10.41 16.10
C ILE A 73 -7.42 -11.21 15.61
N GLY A 74 -8.48 -10.51 15.18
CA GLY A 74 -9.63 -11.12 14.52
C GLY A 74 -9.41 -11.23 13.01
N PRO A 75 -9.68 -12.38 12.37
CA PRO A 75 -9.64 -12.48 10.92
C PRO A 75 -10.82 -11.72 10.30
N SER A 76 -10.66 -11.28 9.04
CA SER A 76 -11.78 -10.72 8.27
C SER A 76 -12.93 -11.73 8.17
N CYS A 77 -14.14 -11.32 8.55
CA CYS A 77 -15.36 -12.15 8.48
C CYS A 77 -16.56 -11.34 7.99
N ALA A 78 -17.48 -11.98 7.27
CA ALA A 78 -18.73 -11.37 6.80
C ALA A 78 -19.86 -12.41 6.74
N LEU A 79 -21.10 -11.95 6.90
CA LEU A 79 -22.33 -12.70 6.68
C LEU A 79 -23.23 -11.85 5.77
N ALA A 80 -23.85 -12.48 4.77
CA ALA A 80 -24.81 -11.83 3.89
C ALA A 80 -26.13 -12.60 3.91
N GLU A 81 -27.22 -11.87 4.08
CA GLU A 81 -28.59 -12.37 3.93
C GLU A 81 -29.12 -11.88 2.57
N VAL A 82 -29.76 -12.78 1.82
CA VAL A 82 -30.39 -12.46 0.55
C VAL A 82 -31.86 -12.81 0.66
N ASP A 83 -32.72 -11.79 0.59
CA ASP A 83 -34.18 -11.91 0.57
C ASP A 83 -34.68 -11.49 -0.81
N ALA A 84 -35.50 -12.32 -1.45
CA ALA A 84 -36.07 -12.04 -2.77
C ALA A 84 -37.30 -11.11 -2.71
N GLN A 85 -37.84 -10.83 -1.53
CA GLN A 85 -39.05 -10.03 -1.31
C GLN A 85 -38.79 -8.65 -0.68
N ARG A 86 -37.52 -8.27 -0.52
CA ARG A 86 -37.09 -6.93 -0.07
C ARG A 86 -36.27 -6.21 -1.12
#